data_AF-A0A6N8BRB2-F1
#
_entry.id   AF-A0A6N8BRB2-F1
#
_cell.length_a   1.000
_cell.length_b   1.000
_cell.length_c   1.000
_cell.angle_alpha   90.00
_cell.angle_beta   90.00
_cell.angle_gamma   90.00
#
_symmetry.space_group_name_H-M   'P 1'
#
loop_
_entity.id
_entity.type
_entity.pdbx_description
1 polymer ?
#
loop_
_entity_poly.entity_id
_entity_poly.type
_entity_poly.pdbx_seq_one_letter_code
_entity_poly.pdbx_strand_id
1 'polypeptide(L)'
;MKNILHTLVLVLGLALLLTACESGKKEADKADKTKVESASGVSSSAASKATSPAVEQAEPEASQPPSPVDLDRADRLVAFSNSASMALATGRYAQADVLMAYTKYYLAEWQLAKRPVVNPDEDEKLARRLVPPVGLFTPEQTRKMAACVQDMNKAIGSMRADYRTLEKYVEDASLQDDGVKGKYLAAGIAKAHAAFVVARDGFMQIVEAEAAPAEDLLLHNHPLKRQIQAAERIFAVFGKAATLLAPDKPDREALQAQRQELAEALADGGRPPFRAAPDLERRYRAFLKQAESYAELFDKGLEEEFYAPLRFEMNKAAVASRAAYNDFVRDANQMR
;
A
#
# COMPACT_ATOMS: atom_id res chain seq x y z
N MET A 1 21.01 -17.90 -14.50
CA MET A 1 20.35 -16.96 -13.57
C MET A 1 18.85 -17.01 -13.82
N LYS A 2 18.05 -17.69 -12.99
CA LYS A 2 16.59 -17.82 -13.16
C LYS A 2 15.84 -16.74 -12.35
N ASN A 3 14.75 -16.24 -12.91
CA ASN A 3 13.67 -15.37 -12.41
C ASN A 3 13.85 -14.50 -11.14
N ILE A 4 14.84 -13.59 -11.07
CA ILE A 4 15.02 -12.73 -9.87
C ILE A 4 13.90 -11.68 -9.72
N LEU A 5 13.25 -11.30 -10.81
CA LEU A 5 12.26 -10.22 -10.81
C LEU A 5 10.80 -10.73 -10.86
N HIS A 6 10.56 -12.00 -10.50
CA HIS A 6 9.23 -12.62 -10.65
C HIS A 6 8.22 -12.30 -9.54
N THR A 7 8.59 -11.58 -8.50
CA THR A 7 7.72 -11.44 -7.33
C THR A 7 7.98 -10.12 -6.63
N LEU A 8 7.79 -9.02 -7.35
CA LEU A 8 7.51 -7.72 -6.73
C LEU A 8 6.20 -7.17 -7.30
N VAL A 9 5.18 -8.04 -7.26
CA VAL A 9 3.80 -7.59 -7.44
C VAL A 9 3.36 -7.20 -6.03
N LEU A 10 3.65 -5.96 -5.63
CA LEU A 10 3.44 -5.48 -4.27
C LEU A 10 1.93 -5.25 -4.05
N VAL A 11 1.14 -6.30 -3.77
CA VAL A 11 -0.36 -6.34 -3.88
C VAL A 11 -1.13 -5.71 -2.72
N LEU A 12 -0.44 -5.14 -1.75
CA LEU A 12 -1.12 -4.30 -0.76
C LEU A 12 -1.58 -3.00 -1.42
N GLY A 13 -2.88 -2.91 -1.69
CA GLY A 13 -3.52 -1.65 -2.03
C GLY A 13 -4.97 -1.81 -2.46
N LEU A 14 -5.36 -2.87 -3.18
CA LEU A 14 -6.68 -2.83 -3.84
C LEU A 14 -7.89 -2.90 -2.87
N ALA A 15 -7.73 -3.47 -1.67
CA ALA A 15 -8.86 -3.65 -0.76
C ALA A 15 -9.33 -2.34 -0.08
N LEU A 16 -8.50 -1.30 -0.03
CA LEU A 16 -8.81 -0.01 0.62
C LEU A 16 -9.44 1.04 -0.32
N LEU A 17 -9.53 0.78 -1.63
CA LEU A 17 -9.64 1.87 -2.61
C LEU A 17 -11.01 2.05 -3.26
N LEU A 18 -11.97 1.13 -3.09
CA LEU A 18 -13.22 1.13 -3.87
C LEU A 18 -14.48 1.59 -3.15
N THR A 19 -14.40 2.12 -1.93
CA THR A 19 -15.60 2.08 -1.07
C THR A 19 -15.90 3.29 -0.21
N ALA A 20 -15.28 4.43 -0.45
CA ALA A 20 -15.70 5.69 0.16
C ALA A 20 -15.83 6.77 -0.91
N CYS A 21 -16.96 6.78 -1.62
CA CYS A 21 -17.36 7.89 -2.50
C CYS A 21 -18.88 8.09 -2.43
N GLU A 22 -19.30 8.90 -1.46
CA GLU A 22 -20.53 9.68 -1.51
C GLU A 22 -20.44 10.65 -2.69
N SER A 23 -21.40 10.59 -3.61
CA SER A 23 -21.46 11.50 -4.77
C SER A 23 -22.28 12.74 -4.42
N GLY A 24 -21.62 13.84 -4.07
CA GLY A 24 -22.25 15.15 -3.83
C GLY A 24 -21.77 16.20 -4.84
N LYS A 25 -22.45 16.30 -5.98
CA LYS A 25 -22.24 17.31 -7.03
C LYS A 25 -22.84 18.66 -6.57
N LYS A 26 -22.04 19.74 -6.57
CA LYS A 26 -22.50 21.11 -6.90
C LYS A 26 -21.33 22.07 -7.16
N GLU A 27 -21.39 22.69 -8.33
CA GLU A 27 -20.56 23.79 -8.82
C GLU A 27 -20.77 25.08 -7.99
N ALA A 28 -19.72 25.90 -7.87
CA ALA A 28 -19.75 27.31 -8.27
C ALA A 28 -18.36 27.95 -8.21
N ASP A 29 -18.00 28.59 -9.33
CA ASP A 29 -16.86 29.47 -9.58
C ASP A 29 -16.68 30.59 -8.55
N LYS A 30 -15.41 30.94 -8.27
CA LYS A 30 -14.88 32.25 -8.72
C LYS A 30 -13.36 32.36 -8.58
N ALA A 31 -12.75 32.74 -9.69
CA ALA A 31 -11.41 33.31 -9.78
C ALA A 31 -11.29 34.60 -8.96
N ASP A 32 -10.10 34.85 -8.39
CA ASP A 32 -9.44 36.12 -8.69
C ASP A 32 -7.91 36.01 -8.62
N LYS A 33 -7.29 36.72 -9.57
CA LYS A 33 -5.85 36.90 -9.72
C LYS A 33 -5.42 38.02 -8.78
N THR A 34 -4.24 37.91 -8.17
CA THR A 34 -3.42 39.10 -7.97
C THR A 34 -1.94 38.80 -8.13
N LYS A 35 -1.44 39.26 -9.27
CA LYS A 35 -0.04 39.47 -9.63
C LYS A 35 0.49 40.66 -8.83
N VAL A 36 1.61 40.51 -8.14
CA VAL A 36 2.49 41.64 -7.82
C VAL A 36 3.91 41.28 -8.22
N GLU A 37 4.41 42.10 -9.14
CA GLU A 37 5.71 42.11 -9.77
C GLU A 37 6.41 43.39 -9.29
N SER A 38 7.66 43.28 -8.85
CA SER A 38 8.73 44.32 -8.85
C SER A 38 9.82 43.88 -7.86
N ALA A 39 11.11 44.14 -8.01
CA ALA A 39 11.98 44.45 -9.14
C ALA A 39 13.42 44.35 -8.59
N SER A 40 14.32 43.89 -9.45
CA SER A 40 15.79 44.02 -9.48
C SER A 40 16.55 44.76 -8.37
N GLY A 41 17.63 44.13 -7.92
CA GLY A 41 18.82 44.76 -7.34
C GLY A 41 20.07 43.94 -7.65
N VAL A 42 20.79 44.30 -8.72
CA VAL A 42 22.09 43.73 -9.12
C VAL A 42 23.18 44.30 -8.23
N SER A 43 24.08 43.45 -7.73
CA SER A 43 25.49 43.84 -7.55
C SER A 43 26.42 42.63 -7.55
N SER A 44 27.51 42.77 -8.30
CA SER A 44 28.55 41.79 -8.61
C SER A 44 29.65 41.71 -7.53
N SER A 45 30.25 40.53 -7.32
CA SER A 45 31.72 40.31 -7.35
C SER A 45 31.98 38.81 -7.16
N ALA A 46 32.58 38.13 -8.14
CA ALA A 46 34.02 37.87 -8.28
C ALA A 46 34.54 36.73 -7.36
N ALA A 47 34.70 35.57 -8.01
CA ALA A 47 35.73 34.54 -7.85
C ALA A 47 36.45 34.39 -6.49
N SER A 48 36.36 33.19 -5.92
CA SER A 48 37.51 32.55 -5.28
C SER A 48 37.45 31.04 -5.52
N LYS A 49 38.43 30.59 -6.31
CA LYS A 49 38.73 29.22 -6.69
C LYS A 49 39.49 28.59 -5.52
N ALA A 50 38.83 27.73 -4.74
CA ALA A 50 39.49 26.91 -3.74
C ALA A 50 39.40 25.45 -4.17
N THR A 51 40.54 24.94 -4.61
CA THR A 51 40.82 23.55 -4.93
C THR A 51 40.74 22.74 -3.63
N SER A 52 39.66 21.98 -3.44
CA SER A 52 39.59 20.96 -2.40
C SER A 52 40.22 19.66 -2.93
N PRO A 53 41.08 18.99 -2.15
CA PRO A 53 41.74 17.77 -2.60
C PRO A 53 40.71 16.65 -2.77
N ALA A 54 40.89 15.88 -3.84
CA ALA A 54 40.15 14.66 -4.11
C ALA A 54 40.32 13.71 -2.91
N VAL A 55 39.25 13.56 -2.13
CA VAL A 55 39.11 12.43 -1.22
C VAL A 55 38.79 11.25 -2.12
N GLU A 56 39.82 10.44 -2.35
CA GLU A 56 39.74 9.10 -2.90
C GLU A 56 38.61 8.37 -2.16
N GLN A 57 37.47 8.20 -2.83
CA GLN A 57 36.38 7.37 -2.36
C GLN A 57 36.94 5.95 -2.30
N ALA A 58 37.32 5.51 -1.10
CA ALA A 58 37.52 4.11 -0.82
C ALA A 58 36.29 3.36 -1.33
N GLU A 59 36.50 2.51 -2.34
CA GLU A 59 35.50 1.54 -2.74
C GLU A 59 35.10 0.75 -1.49
N PRO A 60 33.80 0.63 -1.17
CA PRO A 60 33.39 -0.17 -0.04
C PRO A 60 33.91 -1.60 -0.25
N GLU A 61 34.60 -2.13 0.75
CA GLU A 61 35.07 -3.52 0.78
C GLU A 61 33.95 -4.42 0.26
N ALA A 62 34.21 -5.13 -0.83
CA ALA A 62 33.27 -6.04 -1.44
C ALA A 62 32.85 -7.07 -0.38
N SER A 63 31.63 -6.89 0.15
CA SER A 63 31.00 -7.87 1.03
C SER A 63 31.02 -9.21 0.29
N GLN A 64 31.40 -10.29 0.98
CA GLN A 64 31.45 -11.61 0.34
C GLN A 64 30.12 -11.91 -0.35
N PRO A 65 30.14 -12.44 -1.59
CA PRO A 65 28.91 -12.71 -2.31
C PRO A 65 28.06 -13.72 -1.52
N PRO A 66 26.73 -13.53 -1.49
CA PRO A 66 25.84 -14.39 -0.71
C PRO A 66 25.92 -15.85 -1.16
N SER A 67 25.83 -16.78 -0.21
CA SER A 67 25.92 -18.20 -0.53
C SER A 67 24.68 -18.68 -1.32
N PRO A 68 24.78 -19.73 -2.16
CA PRO A 68 23.63 -20.28 -2.87
C PRO A 68 22.49 -20.74 -1.95
N VAL A 69 22.82 -21.21 -0.74
CA VAL A 69 21.85 -21.65 0.27
C VAL A 69 21.07 -20.46 0.81
N ASP A 70 21.75 -19.34 1.08
CA ASP A 70 21.11 -18.12 1.57
C ASP A 70 20.22 -17.50 0.50
N LEU A 71 20.64 -17.52 -0.76
CA LEU A 71 19.84 -17.06 -1.90
C LEU A 71 18.58 -17.90 -2.11
N ASP A 72 18.67 -19.23 -1.98
CA ASP A 72 17.50 -20.12 -2.08
C ASP A 72 16.53 -19.93 -0.89
N ARG A 73 17.04 -19.71 0.33
CA ARG A 73 16.18 -19.34 1.47
C ARG A 73 15.51 -17.98 1.23
N ALA A 74 16.25 -17.00 0.74
CA ALA A 74 15.74 -15.67 0.47
C ALA A 74 14.65 -15.68 -0.60
N ASP A 75 14.86 -16.40 -1.71
CA ASP A 75 13.85 -16.58 -2.77
C ASP A 75 12.55 -17.16 -2.22
N ARG A 76 12.65 -18.19 -1.36
CA ARG A 76 11.48 -18.80 -0.71
C ARG A 76 10.75 -17.84 0.23
N LEU A 77 11.47 -16.99 0.97
CA LEU A 77 10.88 -15.96 1.83
C LEU A 77 10.10 -14.93 1.03
N VAL A 78 10.70 -14.41 -0.04
CA VAL A 78 10.06 -13.43 -0.93
C VAL A 78 8.86 -14.06 -1.65
N ALA A 79 8.98 -15.27 -2.17
CA ALA A 79 7.88 -15.98 -2.81
C ALA A 79 6.70 -16.20 -1.85
N PHE A 80 6.99 -16.57 -0.60
CA PHE A 80 5.96 -16.70 0.44
C PHE A 80 5.30 -15.35 0.74
N SER A 81 6.09 -14.29 0.94
CA SER A 81 5.58 -12.94 1.22
C SER A 81 4.61 -12.44 0.14
N ASN A 82 4.97 -12.62 -1.13
CA ASN A 82 4.13 -12.26 -2.26
C ASN A 82 2.85 -13.09 -2.32
N SER A 83 2.97 -14.41 -2.14
CA SER A 83 1.82 -15.33 -2.11
C SER A 83 0.83 -14.97 -0.99
N ALA A 84 1.35 -14.66 0.19
CA ALA A 84 0.54 -14.29 1.35
C ALA A 84 -0.15 -12.94 1.15
N SER A 85 0.60 -11.93 0.66
CA SER A 85 0.05 -10.60 0.32
C SER A 85 -1.09 -10.70 -0.71
N MET A 86 -0.88 -11.48 -1.77
CA MET A 86 -1.91 -11.78 -2.78
C MET A 86 -3.14 -12.44 -2.16
N ALA A 87 -2.93 -13.38 -1.24
CA ALA A 87 -4.04 -14.08 -0.61
C ALA A 87 -4.87 -13.15 0.28
N LEU A 88 -4.22 -12.27 1.05
CA LEU A 88 -4.90 -11.28 1.90
C LEU A 88 -5.65 -10.21 1.09
N ALA A 89 -5.16 -9.89 -0.10
CA ALA A 89 -5.77 -8.89 -0.98
C ALA A 89 -6.91 -9.43 -1.85
N THR A 90 -7.26 -10.72 -1.77
CA THR A 90 -8.27 -11.35 -2.63
C THR A 90 -9.24 -12.25 -1.86
N GLY A 91 -10.30 -12.68 -2.56
CA GLY A 91 -11.30 -13.62 -2.04
C GLY A 91 -11.84 -13.21 -0.68
N ARG A 92 -11.98 -14.17 0.23
CA ARG A 92 -12.52 -13.96 1.58
C ARG A 92 -11.81 -12.88 2.39
N TYR A 93 -10.49 -12.75 2.29
CA TYR A 93 -9.74 -11.79 3.10
C TYR A 93 -10.00 -10.35 2.68
N ALA A 94 -10.15 -10.09 1.37
CA ALA A 94 -10.58 -8.79 0.87
C ALA A 94 -12.04 -8.43 1.22
N GLN A 95 -12.89 -9.43 1.53
CA GLN A 95 -14.30 -9.17 1.87
C GLN A 95 -14.46 -8.39 3.17
N ALA A 96 -13.50 -8.45 4.10
CA ALA A 96 -13.57 -7.67 5.33
C ALA A 96 -13.70 -6.18 5.02
N ASP A 97 -12.82 -5.67 4.15
CA ASP A 97 -12.83 -4.26 3.75
C ASP A 97 -14.10 -3.91 2.95
N VAL A 98 -14.59 -4.81 2.09
CA VAL A 98 -15.84 -4.64 1.32
C VAL A 98 -17.09 -4.63 2.20
N LEU A 99 -17.13 -5.42 3.26
CA LEU A 99 -18.26 -5.41 4.20
C LEU A 99 -18.27 -4.13 5.03
N MET A 100 -17.11 -3.68 5.49
CA MET A 100 -16.99 -2.43 6.26
C MET A 100 -17.41 -1.23 5.41
N ALA A 101 -16.93 -1.20 4.18
CA ALA A 101 -17.33 -0.31 3.13
C ALA A 101 -18.84 -0.16 2.92
N TYR A 102 -19.52 -1.27 2.63
CA TYR A 102 -20.97 -1.27 2.44
C TYR A 102 -21.71 -0.84 3.71
N THR A 103 -21.15 -1.17 4.88
CA THR A 103 -21.69 -0.73 6.16
C THR A 103 -21.59 0.79 6.32
N LYS A 104 -20.45 1.40 5.95
CA LYS A 104 -20.29 2.87 5.94
C LYS A 104 -21.28 3.52 4.97
N TYR A 105 -21.44 2.96 3.77
CA TYR A 105 -22.39 3.45 2.78
C TYR A 105 -23.84 3.37 3.29
N TYR A 106 -24.22 2.27 3.94
CA TYR A 106 -25.53 2.15 4.59
C TYR A 106 -25.76 3.25 5.64
N LEU A 107 -24.77 3.56 6.48
CA LEU A 107 -24.90 4.61 7.49
C LEU A 107 -25.09 6.01 6.89
N ALA A 108 -24.59 6.25 5.67
CA ALA A 108 -24.74 7.52 4.98
C ALA A 108 -26.06 7.58 4.18
N GLU A 109 -26.33 6.57 3.36
CA GLU A 109 -27.36 6.60 2.32
C GLU A 109 -28.57 5.72 2.62
N TRP A 110 -28.57 5.00 3.74
CA TRP A 110 -29.62 4.05 4.14
C TRP A 110 -29.87 2.95 3.11
N GLN A 111 -28.88 2.69 2.28
CA GLN A 111 -28.89 1.67 1.24
C GLN A 111 -27.82 0.61 1.57
N LEU A 112 -28.26 -0.64 1.69
CA LEU A 112 -27.35 -1.75 1.98
C LEU A 112 -27.08 -2.56 0.71
N ALA A 113 -25.82 -2.66 0.32
CA ALA A 113 -25.41 -3.51 -0.79
C ALA A 113 -25.47 -5.00 -0.40
N LYS A 114 -25.61 -5.88 -1.39
CA LYS A 114 -25.62 -7.33 -1.13
C LYS A 114 -24.24 -7.81 -0.68
N ARG A 115 -24.21 -8.72 0.29
CA ARG A 115 -22.95 -9.33 0.72
C ARG A 115 -22.22 -10.06 -0.41
N PRO A 116 -20.88 -10.02 -0.40
CA PRO A 116 -20.06 -10.86 -1.28
C PRO A 116 -20.34 -12.36 -1.08
N VAL A 117 -20.34 -13.08 -2.21
CA VAL A 117 -20.47 -14.54 -2.26
C VAL A 117 -19.23 -15.21 -1.64
N VAL A 118 -19.44 -16.36 -1.01
CA VAL A 118 -18.36 -17.19 -0.45
C VAL A 118 -18.12 -18.36 -1.39
N ASN A 119 -16.85 -18.61 -1.69
CA ASN A 119 -16.41 -19.77 -2.45
C ASN A 119 -15.48 -20.61 -1.56
N PRO A 120 -16.00 -21.69 -0.92
CA PRO A 120 -15.22 -22.48 0.03
C PRO A 120 -13.92 -23.06 -0.55
N ASP A 121 -13.93 -23.47 -1.82
CA ASP A 121 -12.76 -24.06 -2.48
C ASP A 121 -11.66 -23.01 -2.74
N GLU A 122 -12.05 -21.79 -3.08
CA GLU A 122 -11.10 -20.68 -3.21
C GLU A 122 -10.60 -20.22 -1.84
N ASP A 123 -11.49 -20.11 -0.86
CA ASP A 123 -11.14 -19.75 0.51
C ASP A 123 -10.09 -20.70 1.09
N GLU A 124 -10.25 -22.02 0.88
CA GLU A 124 -9.28 -23.01 1.35
C GLU A 124 -7.92 -22.86 0.65
N LYS A 125 -7.92 -22.60 -0.67
CA LYS A 125 -6.69 -22.33 -1.43
C LYS A 125 -5.98 -21.08 -0.91
N LEU A 126 -6.71 -20.02 -0.60
CA LEU A 126 -6.15 -18.79 -0.04
C LEU A 126 -5.60 -19.01 1.37
N ALA A 127 -6.33 -19.73 2.22
CA ALA A 127 -5.87 -20.06 3.57
C ALA A 127 -4.54 -20.84 3.56
N ARG A 128 -4.38 -21.80 2.63
CA ARG A 128 -3.13 -22.55 2.46
C ARG A 128 -1.93 -21.65 2.10
N ARG A 129 -2.16 -20.54 1.39
CA ARG A 129 -1.09 -19.57 1.05
C ARG A 129 -0.61 -18.75 2.24
N LEU A 130 -1.35 -18.72 3.34
CA LEU A 130 -0.96 -18.05 4.59
C LEU A 130 -0.21 -19.00 5.55
N VAL A 131 -0.09 -20.28 5.21
CA VAL A 131 0.67 -21.25 6.01
C VAL A 131 2.14 -21.23 5.57
N PRO A 132 3.07 -20.83 6.46
CA PRO A 132 4.48 -20.79 6.11
C PRO A 132 5.04 -22.20 5.84
N PRO A 133 5.91 -22.37 4.82
CA PRO A 133 6.67 -23.59 4.62
C PRO A 133 7.51 -23.97 5.85
N VAL A 134 7.66 -25.27 6.09
CA VAL A 134 8.42 -25.80 7.23
C VAL A 134 9.87 -25.32 7.17
N GLY A 135 10.37 -24.80 8.30
CA GLY A 135 11.75 -24.33 8.45
C GLY A 135 12.05 -22.95 7.84
N LEU A 136 11.06 -22.29 7.22
CA LEU A 136 11.24 -20.95 6.65
C LEU A 136 11.22 -19.87 7.73
N PHE A 137 10.34 -20.05 8.73
CA PHE A 137 10.18 -19.20 9.90
C PHE A 137 10.46 -19.99 11.18
N THR A 138 10.76 -19.28 12.27
CA THR A 138 10.91 -19.91 13.59
C THR A 138 9.60 -20.52 14.08
N PRO A 139 9.63 -21.51 14.99
CA PRO A 139 8.42 -22.08 15.59
C PRO A 139 7.56 -21.06 16.35
N GLU A 140 8.18 -20.02 16.90
CA GLU A 140 7.45 -18.93 17.56
C GLU A 140 6.71 -18.05 16.54
N GLN A 141 7.40 -17.60 15.49
CA GLN A 141 6.79 -16.84 14.39
C GLN A 141 5.64 -17.62 13.75
N THR A 142 5.85 -18.90 13.46
CA THR A 142 4.82 -19.77 12.86
C THR A 142 3.56 -19.84 13.74
N ARG A 143 3.71 -19.96 15.07
CA ARG A 143 2.57 -19.95 16.00
C ARG A 143 1.85 -18.61 16.01
N LYS A 144 2.59 -17.49 16.04
CA LYS A 144 2.01 -16.14 15.99
C LYS A 144 1.25 -15.90 14.68
N MET A 145 1.84 -16.29 13.54
CA MET A 145 1.20 -16.20 12.23
C MET A 145 -0.09 -17.03 12.18
N ALA A 146 -0.06 -18.25 12.69
CA ALA A 146 -1.26 -19.10 12.76
C ALA A 146 -2.37 -18.48 13.62
N ALA A 147 -2.01 -17.89 14.78
CA ALA A 147 -2.96 -17.16 15.62
C ALA A 147 -3.57 -15.95 14.88
N CYS A 148 -2.75 -15.17 14.18
CA CYS A 148 -3.24 -14.05 13.36
C CYS A 148 -4.24 -14.51 12.29
N VAL A 149 -3.97 -15.63 11.61
CA VAL A 149 -4.89 -16.19 10.62
C VAL A 149 -6.20 -16.67 11.26
N GLN A 150 -6.13 -17.27 12.45
CA GLN A 150 -7.34 -17.65 13.21
C GLN A 150 -8.18 -16.43 13.60
N ASP A 151 -7.54 -15.38 14.08
CA ASP A 151 -8.21 -14.14 14.47
C ASP A 151 -8.84 -13.43 13.26
N MET A 152 -8.14 -13.37 12.12
CA MET A 152 -8.71 -12.88 10.86
C MET A 152 -9.95 -13.67 10.45
N ASN A 153 -9.87 -15.01 10.48
CA ASN A 153 -10.98 -15.88 10.09
C ASN A 153 -12.20 -15.72 11.01
N LYS A 154 -11.95 -15.58 12.32
CA LYS A 154 -12.98 -15.31 13.34
C LYS A 154 -13.65 -13.95 13.09
N ALA A 155 -12.85 -12.90 12.89
CA ALA A 155 -13.33 -11.56 12.63
C ALA A 155 -14.22 -11.49 11.37
N ILE A 156 -13.78 -12.08 10.25
CA ILE A 156 -14.59 -12.18 9.03
C ILE A 156 -15.89 -12.95 9.28
N GLY A 157 -15.84 -14.04 10.05
CA GLY A 157 -17.02 -14.79 10.46
C GLY A 157 -18.04 -13.92 11.19
N SER A 158 -17.58 -13.15 12.18
CA SER A 158 -18.40 -12.19 12.92
C SER A 158 -18.97 -11.09 12.03
N MET A 159 -18.13 -10.43 11.20
CA MET A 159 -18.59 -9.39 10.28
C MET A 159 -19.71 -9.90 9.36
N ARG A 160 -19.56 -11.11 8.80
CA ARG A 160 -20.57 -11.69 7.92
C ARG A 160 -21.86 -12.05 8.63
N ALA A 161 -21.79 -12.45 9.90
CA ALA A 161 -22.95 -12.75 10.73
C ALA A 161 -23.71 -11.46 11.11
N ASP A 162 -22.99 -10.43 11.54
CA ASP A 162 -23.57 -9.13 11.89
C ASP A 162 -24.18 -8.45 10.66
N TYR A 163 -23.49 -8.51 9.51
CA TYR A 163 -24.02 -8.01 8.25
C TYR A 163 -25.28 -8.77 7.82
N ARG A 164 -25.38 -10.09 8.07
CA ARG A 164 -26.63 -10.85 7.82
C ARG A 164 -27.80 -10.29 8.64
N THR A 165 -27.52 -9.93 9.89
CA THR A 165 -28.52 -9.38 10.79
C THR A 165 -28.93 -7.99 10.32
N LEU A 166 -27.99 -7.20 9.80
CA LEU A 166 -28.26 -5.91 9.17
C LEU A 166 -29.11 -6.04 7.90
N GLU A 167 -28.80 -6.99 7.01
CA GLU A 167 -29.63 -7.31 5.82
C GLU A 167 -31.09 -7.57 6.23
N LYS A 168 -31.30 -8.48 7.19
CA LYS A 168 -32.65 -8.80 7.68
C LYS A 168 -33.36 -7.61 8.31
N TYR A 169 -32.63 -6.73 8.99
CA TYR A 169 -33.19 -5.54 9.60
C TYR A 169 -33.67 -4.54 8.54
N VAL A 170 -32.87 -4.30 7.50
CA VAL A 170 -33.19 -3.37 6.41
C VAL A 170 -34.31 -3.89 5.50
N GLU A 171 -34.40 -5.22 5.30
CA GLU A 171 -35.44 -5.85 4.49
C GLU A 171 -36.79 -5.97 5.20
N ASP A 172 -36.84 -5.77 6.53
CA ASP A 172 -38.06 -5.91 7.32
C ASP A 172 -38.97 -4.69 7.16
N ALA A 173 -39.89 -4.77 6.19
CA ALA A 173 -40.88 -3.74 5.90
C ALA A 173 -41.87 -3.45 7.06
N SER A 174 -41.89 -4.26 8.11
CA SER A 174 -42.72 -4.03 9.30
C SER A 174 -42.06 -3.11 10.33
N LEU A 175 -40.76 -2.85 10.20
CA LEU A 175 -40.01 -1.98 11.09
C LEU A 175 -40.03 -0.54 10.59
N GLN A 176 -40.34 0.39 11.48
CA GLN A 176 -40.02 1.79 11.27
C GLN A 176 -38.56 2.00 11.69
N ASP A 177 -37.67 2.12 10.70
CA ASP A 177 -36.24 2.33 10.93
C ASP A 177 -35.98 3.75 11.48
N ASP A 178 -35.60 3.84 12.75
CA ASP A 178 -35.18 5.07 13.44
C ASP A 178 -33.64 5.28 13.40
N GLY A 179 -32.93 4.38 12.70
CA GLY A 179 -31.49 4.35 12.55
C GLY A 179 -30.72 3.87 13.78
N VAL A 180 -31.37 3.63 14.93
CA VAL A 180 -30.70 3.26 16.17
C VAL A 180 -30.16 1.84 16.09
N LYS A 181 -31.01 0.90 15.67
CA LYS A 181 -30.63 -0.51 15.55
C LYS A 181 -29.66 -0.74 14.39
N GLY A 182 -29.83 -0.02 13.27
CA GLY A 182 -28.88 0.01 12.16
C GLY A 182 -27.48 0.44 12.60
N LYS A 183 -27.37 1.54 13.35
CA LYS A 183 -26.09 2.02 13.91
C LYS A 183 -25.45 1.04 14.88
N TYR A 184 -26.24 0.39 15.73
CA TYR A 184 -25.73 -0.62 16.65
C TYR A 184 -25.12 -1.82 15.91
N LEU A 185 -25.82 -2.35 14.88
CA LEU A 185 -25.32 -3.45 14.07
C LEU A 185 -24.06 -3.05 13.28
N ALA A 186 -24.04 -1.83 12.72
CA ALA A 186 -22.88 -1.28 12.04
C ALA A 186 -21.66 -1.16 12.96
N ALA A 187 -21.85 -0.77 14.22
CA ALA A 187 -20.77 -0.71 15.21
C ALA A 187 -20.17 -2.11 15.51
N GLY A 188 -20.99 -3.16 15.52
CA GLY A 188 -20.52 -4.55 15.64
C GLY A 188 -19.60 -4.95 14.47
N ILE A 189 -20.03 -4.64 13.24
CA ILE A 189 -19.24 -4.88 12.02
C ILE A 189 -17.92 -4.10 12.07
N ALA A 190 -17.96 -2.82 12.46
CA ALA A 190 -16.77 -1.97 12.58
C ALA A 190 -15.78 -2.51 13.61
N LYS A 191 -16.27 -2.99 14.76
CA LYS A 191 -15.42 -3.61 15.79
C LYS A 191 -14.73 -4.88 15.29
N ALA A 192 -15.47 -5.74 14.58
CA ALA A 192 -14.90 -6.95 14.00
C ALA A 192 -13.90 -6.62 12.87
N HIS A 193 -14.17 -5.59 12.06
CA HIS A 193 -13.22 -5.10 11.06
C HIS A 193 -11.92 -4.61 11.67
N ALA A 194 -11.97 -3.83 12.76
CA ALA A 194 -10.78 -3.38 13.46
C ALA A 194 -9.92 -4.56 13.97
N ALA A 195 -10.57 -5.59 14.53
CA ALA A 195 -9.87 -6.81 14.95
C ALA A 195 -9.24 -7.56 13.76
N PHE A 196 -9.92 -7.61 12.62
CA PHE A 196 -9.37 -8.18 11.39
C PHE A 196 -8.11 -7.43 10.93
N VAL A 197 -8.15 -6.10 10.90
CA VAL A 197 -7.02 -5.25 10.50
C VAL A 197 -5.81 -5.48 11.41
N VAL A 198 -6.01 -5.48 12.73
CA VAL A 198 -4.93 -5.75 13.70
C VAL A 198 -4.29 -7.12 13.46
N ALA A 199 -5.10 -8.16 13.24
CA ALA A 199 -4.59 -9.51 12.99
C ALA A 199 -3.85 -9.61 11.63
N ARG A 200 -4.39 -8.97 10.58
CA ARG A 200 -3.75 -8.89 9.26
C ARG A 200 -2.39 -8.19 9.34
N ASP A 201 -2.33 -7.06 10.01
CA ASP A 201 -1.13 -6.25 10.12
C ASP A 201 -0.08 -6.97 11.00
N GLY A 202 -0.48 -7.63 12.08
CA GLY A 202 0.40 -8.46 12.89
C GLY A 202 0.98 -9.66 12.13
N PHE A 203 0.20 -10.28 11.23
CA PHE A 203 0.71 -11.31 10.33
C PHE A 203 1.74 -10.73 9.36
N MET A 204 1.40 -9.63 8.68
CA MET A 204 2.26 -9.02 7.67
C MET A 204 3.56 -8.48 8.27
N GLN A 205 3.54 -7.96 9.50
CA GLN A 205 4.74 -7.51 10.20
C GLN A 205 5.78 -8.63 10.35
N ILE A 206 5.35 -9.87 10.64
CA ILE A 206 6.26 -11.02 10.74
C ILE A 206 6.81 -11.39 9.37
N VAL A 207 5.95 -11.40 8.35
CA VAL A 207 6.33 -11.76 6.98
C VAL A 207 7.33 -10.75 6.41
N GLU A 208 7.03 -9.46 6.53
CA GLU A 208 7.86 -8.36 6.03
C GLU A 208 9.21 -8.27 6.76
N ALA A 209 9.24 -8.55 8.06
CA ALA A 209 10.48 -8.55 8.84
C ALA A 209 11.50 -9.59 8.35
N GLU A 210 11.04 -10.73 7.82
CA GLU A 210 11.91 -11.75 7.22
C GLU A 210 12.11 -11.54 5.71
N ALA A 211 11.11 -10.99 5.01
CA ALA A 211 11.18 -10.76 3.57
C ALA A 211 12.11 -9.60 3.21
N ALA A 212 12.09 -8.48 3.93
CA ALA A 212 12.93 -7.31 3.63
C ALA A 212 14.45 -7.62 3.59
N PRO A 213 15.05 -8.29 4.60
CA PRO A 213 16.47 -8.67 4.51
C PRO A 213 16.74 -9.73 3.43
N ALA A 214 15.76 -10.60 3.13
CA ALA A 214 15.86 -11.56 2.03
C ALA A 214 15.86 -10.85 0.66
N GLU A 215 15.03 -9.83 0.47
CA GLU A 215 14.99 -8.99 -0.73
C GLU A 215 16.33 -8.27 -0.91
N ASP A 216 16.87 -7.67 0.15
CA ASP A 216 18.17 -6.99 0.08
C ASP A 216 19.30 -7.94 -0.36
N LEU A 217 19.26 -9.19 0.13
CA LEU A 217 20.21 -10.25 -0.23
C LEU A 217 20.08 -10.66 -1.71
N LEU A 218 18.86 -10.86 -2.20
CA LEU A 218 18.59 -11.18 -3.61
C LEU A 218 19.00 -10.04 -4.54
N LEU A 219 18.90 -8.80 -4.05
CA LEU A 219 19.25 -7.60 -4.80
C LEU A 219 20.73 -7.21 -4.68
N HIS A 220 21.56 -7.93 -3.91
CA HIS A 220 22.92 -7.52 -3.54
C HIS A 220 23.77 -6.95 -4.71
N ASN A 221 23.74 -7.60 -5.88
CA ASN A 221 24.44 -7.16 -7.09
C ASN A 221 23.49 -6.72 -8.23
N HIS A 222 22.23 -6.42 -7.92
CA HIS A 222 21.24 -6.10 -8.93
C HIS A 222 21.40 -4.64 -9.42
N PRO A 223 21.51 -4.40 -10.74
CA PRO A 223 21.74 -3.04 -11.28
C PRO A 223 20.58 -2.06 -10.99
N LEU A 224 19.39 -2.60 -10.68
CA LEU A 224 18.19 -1.84 -10.33
C LEU A 224 17.85 -1.91 -8.83
N LYS A 225 18.76 -2.36 -7.95
CA LYS A 225 18.50 -2.52 -6.51
C LYS A 225 17.85 -1.27 -5.91
N ARG A 226 18.46 -0.10 -6.11
CA ARG A 226 17.96 1.18 -5.60
C ARG A 226 16.55 1.50 -6.11
N GLN A 227 16.28 1.28 -7.39
CA GLN A 227 14.98 1.55 -8.00
C GLN A 227 13.87 0.65 -7.44
N ILE A 228 14.19 -0.62 -7.21
CA ILE A 228 13.28 -1.59 -6.62
C ILE A 228 12.97 -1.20 -5.17
N GLN A 229 14.01 -0.91 -4.38
CA GLN A 229 13.85 -0.47 -2.98
C GLN A 229 13.11 0.86 -2.85
N ALA A 230 13.35 1.81 -3.75
CA ALA A 230 12.59 3.06 -3.77
C ALA A 230 11.11 2.82 -4.10
N ALA A 231 10.80 1.91 -5.02
CA ALA A 231 9.42 1.57 -5.33
C ALA A 231 8.70 0.89 -4.16
N GLU A 232 9.38 -0.03 -3.45
CA GLU A 232 8.88 -0.64 -2.22
C GLU A 232 8.52 0.41 -1.16
N ARG A 233 9.42 1.37 -0.92
CA ARG A 233 9.17 2.48 0.03
C ARG A 233 7.98 3.35 -0.39
N ILE A 234 7.87 3.69 -1.67
CA ILE A 234 6.72 4.43 -2.21
C ILE A 234 5.40 3.69 -1.95
N PHE A 235 5.34 2.39 -2.25
CA PHE A 235 4.13 1.61 -2.02
C PHE A 235 3.82 1.40 -0.54
N ALA A 236 4.84 1.23 0.30
CA ALA A 236 4.68 1.16 1.75
C ALA A 236 4.05 2.44 2.31
N VAL A 237 4.45 3.62 1.78
CA VAL A 237 3.79 4.88 2.12
C VAL A 237 2.32 4.90 1.69
N PHE A 238 1.99 4.45 0.47
CA PHE A 238 0.58 4.40 0.03
C PHE A 238 -0.27 3.55 0.97
N GLY A 239 0.24 2.39 1.40
CA GLY A 239 -0.44 1.51 2.36
C GLY A 239 -0.61 2.17 3.73
N LYS A 240 0.46 2.73 4.30
CA LYS A 240 0.43 3.40 5.61
C LYS A 240 -0.50 4.62 5.60
N ALA A 241 -0.47 5.42 4.55
CA ALA A 241 -1.35 6.56 4.39
C ALA A 241 -2.82 6.12 4.37
N ALA A 242 -3.16 5.05 3.65
CA ALA A 242 -4.52 4.52 3.63
C ALA A 242 -4.99 4.05 5.03
N THR A 243 -4.10 3.41 5.81
CA THR A 243 -4.40 3.04 7.21
C THR A 243 -4.60 4.26 8.10
N LEU A 244 -3.74 5.27 8.00
CA LEU A 244 -3.82 6.50 8.80
C LEU A 244 -5.05 7.35 8.46
N LEU A 245 -5.55 7.26 7.23
CA LEU A 245 -6.77 7.95 6.78
C LEU A 245 -8.06 7.18 7.10
N ALA A 246 -7.98 5.93 7.56
CA ALA A 246 -9.16 5.11 7.84
C ALA A 246 -10.04 5.63 8.99
N PRO A 247 -9.48 6.16 10.10
CA PRO A 247 -10.23 6.81 11.18
C PRO A 247 -10.89 8.12 10.77
N ASP A 248 -11.96 8.52 11.47
CA ASP A 248 -12.68 9.78 11.22
C ASP A 248 -11.83 11.02 11.51
N LYS A 249 -10.89 10.90 12.45
CA LYS A 249 -9.89 11.92 12.76
C LYS A 249 -8.48 11.35 12.52
N PRO A 250 -7.94 11.50 11.30
CA PRO A 250 -6.60 11.04 10.97
C PRO A 250 -5.51 11.73 11.80
N ASP A 251 -4.43 11.00 12.09
CA ASP A 251 -3.24 11.56 12.73
C ASP A 251 -2.44 12.38 11.71
N ARG A 252 -2.50 13.71 11.83
CA ARG A 252 -1.84 14.64 10.91
C ARG A 252 -0.32 14.56 10.99
N GLU A 253 0.25 14.33 12.17
CA GLU A 253 1.70 14.25 12.34
C GLU A 253 2.24 12.98 11.67
N ALA A 254 1.57 11.84 11.91
CA ALA A 254 1.90 10.58 11.24
C ALA A 254 1.77 10.69 9.71
N LEU A 255 0.74 11.38 9.21
CA LEU A 255 0.55 11.61 7.77
C LEU A 255 1.65 12.51 7.19
N GLN A 256 2.09 13.54 7.91
CA GLN A 256 3.19 14.40 7.47
C GLN A 256 4.52 13.64 7.43
N ALA A 257 4.77 12.74 8.39
CA ALA A 257 5.92 11.85 8.35
C ALA A 257 5.88 10.90 7.14
N GLN A 258 4.71 10.36 6.80
CA GLN A 258 4.55 9.55 5.57
C GLN A 258 4.82 10.38 4.31
N ARG A 259 4.40 11.65 4.28
CA ARG A 259 4.66 12.53 3.13
C ARG A 259 6.15 12.82 2.94
N GLN A 260 6.90 12.96 4.03
CA GLN A 260 8.36 13.11 3.99
C GLN A 260 9.04 11.85 3.46
N GLU A 261 8.68 10.67 3.97
CA GLU A 261 9.18 9.39 3.44
C GLU A 261 8.90 9.24 1.93
N LEU A 262 7.72 9.65 1.47
CA LEU A 262 7.39 9.64 0.04
C LEU A 262 8.31 10.55 -0.77
N ALA A 263 8.62 11.76 -0.27
CA ALA A 263 9.56 12.66 -0.94
C ALA A 263 10.95 12.04 -1.05
N GLU A 264 11.44 11.45 0.03
CA GLU A 264 12.77 10.82 0.07
C GLU A 264 12.84 9.62 -0.87
N ALA A 265 11.82 8.76 -0.89
CA ALA A 265 11.76 7.61 -1.78
C ALA A 265 11.67 8.01 -3.26
N LEU A 266 10.87 9.04 -3.60
CA LEU A 266 10.81 9.60 -4.96
C LEU A 266 12.17 10.17 -5.40
N ALA A 267 12.82 10.94 -4.53
CA ALA A 267 14.12 11.54 -4.82
C ALA A 267 15.22 10.49 -5.02
N ASP A 268 15.26 9.46 -4.18
CA ASP A 268 16.22 8.38 -4.28
C ASP A 268 16.00 7.52 -5.53
N GLY A 269 14.74 7.16 -5.83
CA GLY A 269 14.38 6.38 -7.02
C GLY A 269 14.70 7.10 -8.33
N GLY A 270 14.52 8.42 -8.38
CA GLY A 270 14.76 9.24 -9.58
C GLY A 270 16.22 9.60 -9.86
N ARG A 271 17.13 9.35 -8.92
CA ARG A 271 18.51 9.82 -8.95
C ARG A 271 19.35 9.11 -10.04
N PRO A 272 20.17 9.81 -10.85
CA PRO A 272 21.14 9.16 -11.73
C PRO A 272 22.29 8.47 -10.95
N PRO A 273 23.05 7.54 -11.57
CA PRO A 273 22.81 6.92 -12.88
C PRO A 273 21.75 5.80 -12.80
N PHE A 274 21.00 5.59 -13.88
CA PHE A 274 20.11 4.43 -14.05
C PHE A 274 20.84 3.36 -14.87
N ARG A 275 21.28 2.27 -14.23
CA ARG A 275 22.13 1.25 -14.86
C ARG A 275 21.32 0.22 -15.66
N ALA A 276 20.54 0.69 -16.63
CA ALA A 276 19.72 -0.17 -17.49
C ALA A 276 19.43 0.50 -18.84
N ALA A 277 18.79 -0.24 -19.74
CA ALA A 277 18.42 0.27 -21.07
C ALA A 277 17.49 1.50 -20.97
N PRO A 278 17.61 2.49 -21.88
CA PRO A 278 16.80 3.71 -21.85
C PRO A 278 15.28 3.46 -21.83
N ASP A 279 14.81 2.41 -22.50
CA ASP A 279 13.39 2.04 -22.48
C ASP A 279 12.93 1.59 -21.09
N LEU A 280 13.78 0.87 -20.36
CA LEU A 280 13.47 0.42 -19.01
C LEU A 280 13.49 1.59 -18.01
N GLU A 281 14.44 2.51 -18.18
CA GLU A 281 14.46 3.77 -17.45
C GLU A 281 13.17 4.57 -17.69
N ARG A 282 12.74 4.69 -18.95
CA ARG A 282 11.49 5.39 -19.31
C ARG A 282 10.27 4.77 -18.61
N ARG A 283 10.17 3.44 -18.54
CA ARG A 283 9.11 2.74 -17.81
C ARG A 283 9.13 3.06 -16.32
N TYR A 284 10.30 3.00 -15.70
CA TYR A 284 10.44 3.33 -14.28
C TYR A 284 10.10 4.81 -13.99
N ARG A 285 10.52 5.73 -14.85
CA ARG A 285 10.15 7.15 -14.74
C ARG A 285 8.66 7.38 -14.90
N ALA A 286 7.96 6.59 -15.72
CA ALA A 286 6.50 6.64 -15.79
C ALA A 286 5.84 6.23 -14.47
N PHE A 287 6.39 5.24 -13.76
CA PHE A 287 5.98 4.89 -12.41
C PHE A 287 6.18 6.07 -11.43
N LEU A 288 7.38 6.64 -11.38
CA LEU A 288 7.68 7.78 -10.51
C LEU A 288 6.73 8.96 -10.75
N LYS A 289 6.44 9.27 -12.02
CA LYS A 289 5.49 10.33 -12.39
C LYS A 289 4.10 10.11 -11.79
N GLN A 290 3.60 8.87 -11.78
CA GLN A 290 2.30 8.58 -11.16
C GLN A 290 2.36 8.65 -9.64
N ALA A 291 3.49 8.29 -9.04
CA ALA A 291 3.72 8.46 -7.61
C ALA A 291 3.85 9.94 -7.20
N GLU A 292 4.42 10.79 -8.05
CA GLU A 292 4.43 12.25 -7.89
C GLU A 292 3.01 12.82 -7.92
N SER A 293 2.15 12.38 -8.85
CA SER A 293 0.72 12.77 -8.85
C SER A 293 0.03 12.41 -7.52
N TYR A 294 0.36 11.26 -6.92
CA TYR A 294 -0.13 10.91 -5.59
C TYR A 294 0.40 11.88 -4.52
N ALA A 295 1.68 12.23 -4.56
CA ALA A 295 2.29 13.18 -3.63
C ALA A 295 1.64 14.56 -3.70
N GLU A 296 1.32 15.07 -4.89
CA GLU A 296 0.60 16.33 -5.09
C GLU A 296 -0.81 16.30 -4.46
N LEU A 297 -1.53 15.19 -4.61
CA LEU A 297 -2.83 15.00 -3.99
C LEU A 297 -2.72 14.83 -2.46
N PHE A 298 -1.63 14.23 -1.99
CA PHE A 298 -1.32 14.12 -0.57
C PHE A 298 -1.11 15.51 0.05
N ASP A 299 -0.33 16.37 -0.62
CA ASP A 299 -0.09 17.74 -0.17
C ASP A 299 -1.40 18.53 -0.05
N LYS A 300 -2.27 18.44 -1.07
CA LYS A 300 -3.63 18.99 -0.99
C LYS A 300 -4.42 18.40 0.18
N GLY A 301 -4.26 17.11 0.46
CA GLY A 301 -4.96 16.43 1.55
C GLY A 301 -4.54 16.93 2.93
N LEU A 302 -3.26 17.27 3.10
CA LEU A 302 -2.74 17.88 4.33
C LEU A 302 -3.26 19.30 4.55
N GLU A 303 -3.72 19.99 3.50
CA GLU A 303 -4.32 21.32 3.54
C GLU A 303 -5.86 21.27 3.67
N GLU A 304 -6.51 20.35 2.95
CA GLU A 304 -7.96 20.23 2.78
C GLU A 304 -8.58 19.05 3.58
N GLU A 305 -7.85 18.52 4.55
CA GLU A 305 -8.28 17.46 5.49
C GLU A 305 -8.74 16.14 4.83
N PHE A 306 -8.20 15.82 3.65
CA PHE A 306 -8.48 14.59 2.92
C PHE A 306 -9.98 14.30 2.76
N TYR A 307 -10.77 15.23 2.25
CA TYR A 307 -12.19 14.98 1.94
C TYR A 307 -12.36 13.83 0.91
N ALA A 308 -13.54 13.21 0.87
CA ALA A 308 -13.76 11.94 0.16
C ALA A 308 -13.38 11.94 -1.34
N PRO A 309 -13.78 12.92 -2.17
CA PRO A 309 -13.33 13.04 -3.56
C PRO A 309 -11.81 13.09 -3.72
N LEU A 310 -11.08 13.74 -2.80
CA LEU A 310 -9.62 13.78 -2.86
C LEU A 310 -9.00 12.41 -2.56
N ARG A 311 -9.52 11.70 -1.54
CA ARG A 311 -9.09 10.32 -1.26
C ARG A 311 -9.31 9.41 -2.46
N PHE A 312 -10.39 9.60 -3.21
CA PHE A 312 -10.64 8.85 -4.44
C PHE A 312 -9.59 9.10 -5.53
N GLU A 313 -9.24 10.36 -5.79
CA GLU A 313 -8.20 10.67 -6.77
C GLU A 313 -6.83 10.17 -6.29
N MET A 314 -6.52 10.24 -4.99
CA MET A 314 -5.32 9.63 -4.41
C MET A 314 -5.30 8.11 -4.69
N ASN A 315 -6.41 7.43 -4.43
CA ASN A 315 -6.54 6.00 -4.67
C ASN A 315 -6.30 5.64 -6.14
N LYS A 316 -6.87 6.42 -7.05
CA LYS A 316 -6.67 6.27 -8.50
C LYS A 316 -5.21 6.49 -8.92
N ALA A 317 -4.54 7.50 -8.36
CA ALA A 317 -3.12 7.74 -8.60
C ALA A 317 -2.25 6.59 -8.09
N ALA A 318 -2.54 6.04 -6.91
CA ALA A 318 -1.86 4.85 -6.39
C ALA A 318 -2.04 3.63 -7.30
N VAL A 319 -3.24 3.41 -7.84
CA VAL A 319 -3.52 2.34 -8.81
C VAL A 319 -2.76 2.55 -10.12
N ALA A 320 -2.74 3.78 -10.65
CA ALA A 320 -1.99 4.11 -11.87
C ALA A 320 -0.48 3.92 -11.68
N SER A 321 0.06 4.32 -10.53
CA SER A 321 1.46 4.13 -10.15
C SER A 321 1.82 2.64 -10.11
N ARG A 322 1.00 1.84 -9.46
CA ARG A 322 1.12 0.38 -9.44
C ARG A 322 1.11 -0.23 -10.84
N ALA A 323 0.18 0.18 -11.70
CA ALA A 323 0.11 -0.33 -13.07
C ALA A 323 1.38 -0.01 -13.86
N ALA A 324 1.89 1.22 -13.75
CA ALA A 324 3.14 1.62 -14.39
C ALA A 324 4.36 0.84 -13.85
N TYR A 325 4.41 0.56 -12.54
CA TYR A 325 5.46 -0.27 -11.97
C TYR A 325 5.40 -1.73 -12.45
N ASN A 326 4.20 -2.30 -12.56
CA ASN A 326 4.02 -3.65 -13.09
C ASN A 326 4.49 -3.74 -14.56
N ASP A 327 4.25 -2.71 -15.37
CA ASP A 327 4.80 -2.63 -16.72
C ASP A 327 6.34 -2.60 -16.71
N PHE A 328 6.95 -1.81 -15.82
CA PHE A 328 8.40 -1.80 -15.61
C PHE A 328 8.92 -3.18 -15.21
N VAL A 329 8.29 -3.85 -14.25
CA VAL A 329 8.67 -5.20 -13.79
C VAL A 329 8.53 -6.22 -14.92
N ARG A 330 7.45 -6.17 -15.70
CA ARG A 330 7.27 -7.07 -16.85
C ARG A 330 8.42 -6.91 -17.85
N ASP A 331 8.73 -5.67 -18.24
CA ASP A 331 9.74 -5.41 -19.25
C ASP A 331 11.16 -5.73 -18.71
N ALA A 332 11.45 -5.44 -17.43
CA ALA A 332 12.70 -5.82 -16.78
C ALA A 332 12.90 -7.35 -16.69
N ASN A 333 11.82 -8.12 -16.54
CA ASN A 333 11.88 -9.59 -16.59
C ASN A 333 12.15 -10.15 -17.99
N GLN A 334 11.76 -9.41 -19.04
CA GLN A 334 11.90 -9.83 -20.44
C GLN A 334 13.29 -9.52 -21.04
N MET A 335 14.06 -8.61 -20.44
CA MET A 335 15.41 -8.24 -20.92
C MET A 335 16.49 -9.28 -20.55
N ARG A 336 16.13 -10.56 -20.56
CA ARG A 336 17.03 -11.70 -20.34
C ARG A 336 17.18 -12.52 -21.60
#